data_AF-A0A934KFM5-F1
#
_entry.id   AF-A0A934KFM5-F1
#
_cell.length_a   1.000
_cell.length_b   1.000
_cell.length_c   1.000
_cell.angle_alpha   90.00
_cell.angle_beta   90.00
_cell.angle_gamma   90.00
#
_symmetry.space_group_name_H-M   'P 1'
#
loop_
_entity.id
_entity.type
_entity.pdbx_description
1 polymer ?
#
loop_
_entity_poly.entity_id
_entity_poly.type
_entity_poly.pdbx_seq_one_letter_code
_entity_poly.pdbx_strand_id
1 'polypeptide(L)'
;MTVQSRPATNILGSWRDLMGLRAMLVAAAVLLLIAGGVLANVGLSRQTSPEGTSQRYLDGLRLGDASSAWSAMEVTQPQQPVEAKLLDESSLKAALATTKPNYRSATVTKTTQDGASAATDIRVSRPEGELQTTLQLRRDDAQRRYGIYPTWRVMVSPAILRATLPEGASDLLVDGQAVHVSGAGEHKVAVLPVPHRVQIQGASLLEAQAVNADATYSAGSEVKVTLLPRLSNLGREKAKAAIKAQFQSCASSTLTAPTGCPQHSNTNARNGLHWQLIGDPTAGASVDFDQDQHLIGSGHFLMTLSYQPPSREGTTGHDVSGGAYQAHLQIKGSELQITSVDQAGSLPNLIRPSAASDDAAKALVKDALQKCASATIVNPTDCPQNTSRDSTNLKNIRWTLNGDPVSDATVSWDGEHQTFAVIGHYDMTLEYDELGTHMRTQSSTKLYQAKLIWDGNAYQLITIEGLLS
;
A
#
# COMPACT_ATOMS: atom_id res chain seq x y z
N MET A 1 0.29 -84.82 35.32
CA MET A 1 1.70 -84.41 35.51
C MET A 1 1.74 -83.38 36.63
N THR A 2 2.32 -83.78 37.76
CA THR A 2 2.35 -83.08 39.05
C THR A 2 3.62 -82.21 39.11
N VAL A 3 3.46 -80.90 39.31
CA VAL A 3 4.58 -79.96 39.45
C VAL A 3 5.00 -79.91 40.92
N GLN A 4 6.24 -80.30 41.17
CA GLN A 4 6.88 -80.45 42.48
C GLN A 4 7.36 -79.08 42.99
N SER A 5 6.79 -78.60 44.09
CA SER A 5 7.22 -77.39 44.80
C SER A 5 8.55 -77.64 45.54
N ARG A 6 9.58 -76.83 45.23
CA ARG A 6 10.85 -76.83 45.96
C ARG A 6 10.75 -75.93 47.21
N PRO A 7 11.28 -76.34 48.37
CA PRO A 7 11.29 -75.53 49.58
C PRO A 7 12.29 -74.37 49.49
N ALA A 8 11.85 -73.17 49.85
CA ALA A 8 12.69 -72.00 50.00
C ALA A 8 13.67 -72.22 51.17
N THR A 9 14.95 -72.28 50.85
CA THR A 9 16.04 -72.38 51.83
C THR A 9 16.24 -71.00 52.47
N ASN A 10 16.00 -70.90 53.77
CA ASN A 10 16.28 -69.72 54.60
C ASN A 10 17.80 -69.55 54.76
N ILE A 11 18.42 -68.68 53.95
CA ILE A 11 19.87 -68.36 54.00
C ILE A 11 20.15 -67.07 54.84
N LEU A 12 19.17 -66.51 55.54
CA LEU A 12 19.34 -65.25 56.29
C LEU A 12 19.77 -65.40 57.76
N GLY A 13 20.16 -66.61 58.20
CA GLY A 13 20.37 -66.93 59.62
C GLY A 13 21.76 -66.66 60.23
N SER A 14 22.83 -66.41 59.46
CA SER A 14 24.20 -66.42 60.02
C SER A 14 25.01 -65.11 59.90
N TRP A 15 24.40 -64.00 59.46
CA TRP A 15 25.13 -62.73 59.22
C TRP A 15 25.10 -61.74 60.40
N ARG A 16 24.32 -62.01 61.46
CA ARG A 16 24.16 -61.07 62.60
C ARG A 16 25.27 -61.14 63.64
N ASP A 17 26.03 -62.23 63.73
CA ASP A 17 27.00 -62.43 64.83
C ASP A 17 28.46 -62.09 64.49
N LEU A 18 28.76 -61.62 63.27
CA LEU A 18 30.14 -61.38 62.80
C LEU A 18 30.45 -59.95 62.36
N MET A 19 29.47 -59.04 62.35
CA MET A 19 29.68 -57.64 61.97
C MET A 19 29.44 -56.69 63.14
N GLY A 20 30.53 -56.22 63.77
CA GLY A 20 30.45 -55.16 64.77
C GLY A 20 29.78 -53.90 64.22
N LEU A 21 29.13 -53.11 65.08
CA LEU A 21 28.32 -51.92 64.77
C LEU A 21 28.90 -50.99 63.67
N ARG A 22 30.23 -50.87 63.59
CA ARG A 22 30.95 -50.09 62.57
C ARG A 22 30.75 -50.63 61.14
N ALA A 23 30.70 -51.95 60.95
CA ALA A 23 30.47 -52.57 59.65
C ALA A 23 29.03 -52.36 59.16
N MET A 24 28.03 -52.36 60.06
CA MET A 24 26.66 -52.00 59.71
C MET A 24 26.53 -50.53 59.28
N LEU A 25 27.18 -49.60 59.99
CA LEU A 25 27.15 -48.19 59.63
C LEU A 25 27.83 -47.91 58.28
N VAL A 26 28.97 -48.56 58.00
CA VAL A 26 29.64 -48.46 56.69
C VAL A 26 28.77 -49.06 55.59
N ALA A 27 28.17 -50.24 55.80
CA ALA A 27 27.29 -50.87 54.83
C ALA A 27 26.04 -50.01 54.54
N ALA A 28 25.43 -49.41 55.56
CA ALA A 28 24.29 -48.50 55.41
C ALA A 28 24.69 -47.21 54.65
N ALA A 29 25.85 -46.63 54.96
CA ALA A 29 26.36 -45.46 54.25
C ALA A 29 26.66 -45.75 52.77
N VAL A 30 27.25 -46.91 52.47
CA VAL A 30 27.50 -47.36 51.09
C VAL A 30 26.18 -47.58 50.35
N LEU A 31 25.18 -48.21 50.98
CA LEU A 31 23.86 -48.39 50.37
C LEU A 31 23.16 -47.05 50.09
N LEU A 32 23.26 -46.08 50.99
CA LEU A 32 22.73 -44.73 50.77
C LEU A 32 23.45 -44.00 49.62
N LEU A 33 24.77 -44.14 49.51
CA LEU A 33 25.54 -43.59 48.40
C LEU A 33 25.17 -44.25 47.06
N ILE A 34 24.97 -45.57 47.05
CA ILE A 34 24.52 -46.29 45.85
C ILE A 34 23.10 -45.87 45.48
N ALA A 35 22.16 -45.84 46.43
CA ALA A 35 20.79 -45.43 46.19
C ALA A 35 20.72 -43.97 45.71
N GLY A 36 21.47 -43.07 46.35
CA GLY A 36 21.62 -41.68 45.93
C GLY A 36 22.23 -41.56 44.53
N GLY A 37 23.27 -42.35 44.25
CA GLY A 37 23.90 -42.42 42.94
C GLY A 37 22.96 -42.92 41.84
N VAL A 38 22.17 -43.96 42.10
CA VAL A 38 21.17 -44.49 41.16
C VAL A 38 20.07 -43.47 40.91
N LEU A 39 19.54 -42.82 41.94
CA LEU A 39 18.51 -41.78 41.79
C LEU A 39 19.04 -40.57 41.03
N ALA A 40 20.28 -40.13 41.33
CA ALA A 40 20.94 -39.06 40.60
C ALA A 40 21.18 -39.45 39.13
N ASN A 41 21.62 -40.69 38.87
CA ASN A 41 21.86 -41.24 37.54
C ASN A 41 20.56 -41.31 36.72
N VAL A 42 19.45 -41.75 37.33
CA VAL A 42 18.12 -41.78 36.69
C VAL A 42 17.62 -40.35 36.40
N GLY A 43 17.85 -39.41 37.32
CA GLY A 43 17.52 -38.00 37.10
C GLY A 43 18.32 -37.39 35.94
N LEU A 44 19.63 -37.60 35.94
CA LEU A 44 20.56 -37.15 34.90
C LEU A 44 20.22 -37.79 33.55
N SER A 45 19.98 -39.09 33.51
CA SER A 45 19.66 -39.82 32.27
C SER A 45 18.37 -39.33 31.64
N ARG A 46 17.37 -38.94 32.46
CA ARG A 46 16.12 -38.32 31.98
C ARG A 46 16.36 -36.91 31.42
N GLN A 47 17.23 -36.12 32.03
CA GLN A 47 17.57 -34.78 31.52
C GLN A 47 18.42 -34.82 30.24
N THR A 48 19.13 -35.90 29.99
CA THR A 48 19.94 -36.12 28.79
C THR A 48 19.27 -37.06 27.78
N SER A 49 17.99 -37.43 27.98
CA SER A 49 17.24 -38.23 27.02
C SER A 49 16.70 -37.35 25.87
N PRO A 50 16.19 -37.95 24.77
CA PRO A 50 15.47 -37.20 23.74
C PRO A 50 14.28 -36.40 24.32
N GLU A 51 13.50 -37.01 25.20
CA GLU A 51 12.37 -36.37 25.88
C GLU A 51 12.81 -35.15 26.71
N GLY A 52 13.84 -35.31 27.55
CA GLY A 52 14.36 -34.20 28.35
C GLY A 52 14.95 -33.07 27.50
N THR A 53 15.52 -33.39 26.34
CA THR A 53 16.03 -32.41 25.38
C THR A 53 14.90 -31.65 24.70
N SER A 54 13.87 -32.35 24.22
CA SER A 54 12.66 -31.73 23.66
C SER A 54 11.97 -30.82 24.66
N GLN A 55 11.83 -31.27 25.92
CA GLN A 55 11.24 -30.44 26.97
C GLN A 55 12.08 -29.19 27.25
N ARG A 56 13.42 -29.32 27.32
CA ARG A 56 14.31 -28.16 27.51
C ARG A 56 14.21 -27.17 26.35
N TYR A 57 14.17 -27.65 25.12
CA TYR A 57 13.98 -26.82 23.93
C TYR A 57 12.67 -26.03 24.00
N LEU A 58 11.56 -26.71 24.29
CA LEU A 58 10.25 -26.09 24.43
C LEU A 58 10.20 -25.10 25.61
N ASP A 59 10.74 -25.45 26.77
CA ASP A 59 10.79 -24.52 27.91
C ASP A 59 11.66 -23.29 27.64
N GLY A 60 12.79 -23.46 26.92
CA GLY A 60 13.64 -22.36 26.50
C GLY A 60 12.89 -21.38 25.60
N LEU A 61 12.20 -21.88 24.57
CA LEU A 61 11.35 -21.06 23.70
C LEU A 61 10.23 -20.35 24.49
N ARG A 62 9.62 -21.02 25.48
CA ARG A 62 8.48 -20.49 26.25
C ARG A 62 8.87 -19.32 27.13
N LEU A 63 10.02 -19.48 27.78
CA LEU A 63 10.56 -18.51 28.71
C LEU A 63 11.25 -17.34 27.96
N GLY A 64 11.57 -17.53 26.68
CA GLY A 64 12.39 -16.62 25.89
C GLY A 64 13.89 -16.77 26.20
N ASP A 65 14.30 -17.94 26.72
CA ASP A 65 15.69 -18.30 26.99
C ASP A 65 16.31 -18.90 25.73
N ALA A 66 16.82 -18.00 24.88
CA ALA A 66 17.44 -18.35 23.61
C ALA A 66 18.64 -19.29 23.77
N SER A 67 19.47 -19.10 24.80
CA SER A 67 20.66 -19.94 25.00
C SER A 67 20.29 -21.37 25.42
N SER A 68 19.28 -21.53 26.29
CA SER A 68 18.75 -22.85 26.64
C SER A 68 18.19 -23.57 25.40
N ALA A 69 17.35 -22.89 24.61
CA ALA A 69 16.77 -23.44 23.39
C ALA A 69 17.85 -23.77 22.34
N TRP A 70 18.78 -22.85 22.09
CA TRP A 70 19.89 -23.03 21.14
C TRP A 70 20.78 -24.22 21.51
N SER A 71 21.09 -24.38 22.81
CA SER A 71 21.87 -25.51 23.31
C SER A 71 21.18 -26.88 23.17
N ALA A 72 19.88 -26.89 22.89
CA ALA A 72 19.06 -28.09 22.73
C ALA A 72 18.70 -28.39 21.27
N MET A 73 19.11 -27.55 20.32
CA MET A 73 18.77 -27.73 18.90
C MET A 73 19.99 -27.74 17.98
N GLU A 74 19.74 -28.16 16.74
CA GLU A 74 20.64 -28.10 15.60
C GLU A 74 19.82 -27.63 14.39
N VAL A 75 20.27 -26.56 13.73
CA VAL A 75 19.56 -25.96 12.61
C VAL A 75 20.02 -26.59 11.30
N THR A 76 19.08 -27.10 10.51
CA THR A 76 19.38 -27.66 9.18
C THR A 76 19.53 -26.54 8.14
N GLN A 77 20.13 -26.85 6.98
CA GLN A 77 20.19 -25.89 5.88
C GLN A 77 18.80 -25.71 5.25
N PRO A 78 18.44 -24.49 4.80
CA PRO A 78 17.22 -24.27 4.05
C PRO A 78 17.24 -25.13 2.77
N GLN A 79 16.10 -25.74 2.44
CA GLN A 79 15.97 -26.59 1.25
C GLN A 79 15.81 -25.79 -0.06
N GLN A 80 15.62 -24.48 0.05
CA GLN A 80 15.43 -23.57 -1.06
C GLN A 80 16.49 -22.45 -1.03
N PRO A 81 16.86 -21.88 -2.18
CA PRO A 81 17.69 -20.68 -2.23
C PRO A 81 17.02 -19.53 -1.49
N VAL A 82 17.81 -18.80 -0.69
CA VAL A 82 17.40 -17.61 0.05
C VAL A 82 18.47 -16.54 -0.11
N GLU A 83 18.06 -15.28 -0.04
CA GLU A 83 18.97 -14.14 -0.12
C GLU A 83 19.71 -13.91 1.20
N ALA A 84 19.06 -14.21 2.33
CA ALA A 84 19.62 -14.04 3.66
C ALA A 84 19.22 -15.16 4.62
N LYS A 85 20.03 -15.33 5.68
CA LYS A 85 19.86 -16.35 6.72
C LYS A 85 19.97 -15.72 8.10
N LEU A 86 18.94 -15.88 8.92
CA LEU A 86 18.89 -15.48 10.33
C LEU A 86 18.73 -16.74 11.19
N LEU A 87 19.75 -17.60 11.12
CA LEU A 87 19.71 -18.98 11.60
C LEU A 87 20.71 -19.26 12.73
N ASP A 88 21.21 -18.22 13.40
CA ASP A 88 22.16 -18.34 14.52
C ASP A 88 21.53 -18.03 15.88
N GLU A 89 22.31 -18.21 16.95
CA GLU A 89 21.85 -17.95 18.33
C GLU A 89 21.47 -16.48 18.54
N SER A 90 22.16 -15.56 17.88
CA SER A 90 21.89 -14.13 18.01
C SER A 90 20.55 -13.76 17.37
N SER A 91 20.20 -14.36 16.22
CA SER A 91 18.89 -14.24 15.58
C SER A 91 17.79 -14.87 16.43
N LEU A 92 18.02 -16.05 17.03
CA LEU A 92 17.04 -16.63 17.97
C LEU A 92 16.78 -15.69 19.15
N LYS A 93 17.84 -15.12 19.73
CA LYS A 93 17.75 -14.18 20.84
C LYS A 93 16.97 -12.92 20.45
N ALA A 94 17.22 -12.37 19.26
CA ALA A 94 16.50 -11.21 18.75
C ALA A 94 15.00 -11.51 18.55
N ALA A 95 14.67 -12.66 17.94
CA ALA A 95 13.30 -13.11 17.73
C ALA A 95 12.54 -13.26 19.06
N LEU A 96 13.10 -14.00 20.02
CA LEU A 96 12.46 -14.23 21.32
C LEU A 96 12.38 -12.97 22.20
N ALA A 97 13.28 -11.99 22.00
CA ALA A 97 13.19 -10.68 22.65
C ALA A 97 12.07 -9.81 22.07
N THR A 98 11.80 -9.96 20.77
CA THR A 98 10.81 -9.15 20.05
C THR A 98 9.40 -9.73 20.17
N THR A 99 9.25 -11.03 19.97
CA THR A 99 7.94 -11.71 20.05
C THR A 99 8.13 -13.11 20.61
N LYS A 100 7.58 -13.34 21.81
CA LYS A 100 7.62 -14.67 22.42
C LYS A 100 6.56 -15.58 21.79
N PRO A 101 6.88 -16.86 21.57
CA PRO A 101 5.88 -17.86 21.24
C PRO A 101 4.73 -17.89 22.25
N ASN A 102 3.49 -17.84 21.76
CA ASN A 102 2.31 -17.78 22.61
C ASN A 102 1.73 -19.17 22.88
N TYR A 103 2.38 -19.95 23.74
CA TYR A 103 1.82 -21.22 24.22
C TYR A 103 1.75 -21.29 25.74
N ARG A 104 0.62 -21.81 26.24
CA ARG A 104 0.29 -21.97 27.66
C ARG A 104 1.06 -23.12 28.30
N SER A 105 1.20 -24.21 27.56
CA SER A 105 1.94 -25.41 27.96
C SER A 105 2.45 -26.16 26.74
N ALA A 106 3.52 -26.92 26.93
CA ALA A 106 4.05 -27.84 25.95
C ALA A 106 4.48 -29.11 26.68
N THR A 107 4.00 -30.26 26.23
CA THR A 107 4.29 -31.56 26.85
C THR A 107 4.71 -32.56 25.79
N VAL A 108 5.71 -33.38 26.12
CA VAL A 108 6.06 -34.57 25.33
C VAL A 108 5.06 -35.67 25.67
N THR A 109 4.38 -36.21 24.65
CA THR A 109 3.38 -37.28 24.83
C THR A 109 3.95 -38.66 24.52
N LYS A 110 4.94 -38.74 23.63
CA LYS A 110 5.56 -40.00 23.23
C LYS A 110 6.97 -39.75 22.72
N THR A 111 7.86 -40.69 22.99
CA THR A 111 9.23 -40.70 22.44
C THR A 111 9.49 -42.06 21.79
N THR A 112 9.92 -42.05 20.53
CA THR A 112 10.45 -43.22 19.84
C THR A 112 11.91 -42.97 19.53
N GLN A 113 12.76 -43.97 19.76
CA GLN A 113 14.20 -43.87 19.54
C GLN A 113 14.64 -45.02 18.64
N ASP A 114 15.45 -44.70 17.63
CA ASP A 114 16.07 -45.65 16.72
C ASP A 114 17.56 -45.28 16.53
N GLY A 115 18.43 -46.01 17.24
CA GLY A 115 19.88 -45.76 17.21
C GLY A 115 20.26 -44.33 17.63
N ALA A 116 20.76 -43.56 16.66
CA ALA A 116 21.20 -42.17 16.81
C ALA A 116 20.11 -41.13 16.46
N SER A 117 18.90 -41.58 16.14
CA SER A 117 17.75 -40.74 15.83
C SER A 117 16.65 -40.96 16.86
N ALA A 118 15.85 -39.93 17.10
CA ALA A 118 14.64 -40.04 17.91
C ALA A 118 13.55 -39.10 17.37
N ALA A 119 12.30 -39.44 17.66
CA ALA A 119 11.15 -38.60 17.38
C ALA A 119 10.33 -38.44 18.67
N THR A 120 10.00 -37.20 19.02
CA THR A 120 9.13 -36.91 20.17
C THR A 120 7.84 -36.26 19.70
N ASP A 121 6.73 -36.93 19.92
CA ASP A 121 5.40 -36.35 19.73
C ASP A 121 5.13 -35.39 20.87
N ILE A 122 4.74 -34.17 20.54
CA ILE A 122 4.49 -33.08 21.48
C ILE A 122 3.08 -32.55 21.31
N ARG A 123 2.51 -32.09 22.42
CA ARG A 123 1.25 -31.34 22.46
C ARG A 123 1.51 -29.95 23.01
N VAL A 124 1.16 -28.93 22.24
CA VAL A 124 1.35 -27.53 22.59
C VAL A 124 -0.02 -26.85 22.70
N SER A 125 -0.34 -26.33 23.88
CA SER A 125 -1.59 -25.61 24.12
C SER A 125 -1.40 -24.12 23.81
N ARG A 126 -2.21 -23.57 22.90
CA ARG A 126 -2.17 -22.16 22.49
C ARG A 126 -3.56 -21.52 22.69
N PRO A 127 -3.67 -20.18 22.70
CA PRO A 127 -4.97 -19.52 22.74
C PRO A 127 -5.89 -19.92 21.58
N GLU A 128 -5.33 -20.23 20.41
CA GLU A 128 -6.07 -20.63 19.20
C GLU A 128 -6.43 -22.13 19.18
N GLY A 129 -5.94 -22.91 20.15
CA GLY A 129 -6.21 -24.34 20.28
C GLY A 129 -4.96 -25.17 20.59
N GLU A 130 -5.14 -26.49 20.62
CA GLU A 130 -4.02 -27.43 20.78
C GLU A 130 -3.38 -27.75 19.42
N LEU A 131 -2.05 -27.83 19.42
CA LEU A 131 -1.27 -28.35 18.30
C LEU A 131 -0.59 -29.65 18.72
N GLN A 132 -0.69 -30.67 17.87
CA GLN A 132 0.13 -31.87 17.98
C GLN A 132 1.11 -31.92 16.83
N THR A 133 2.39 -32.15 17.13
CA THR A 133 3.45 -32.25 16.13
C THR A 133 4.57 -33.15 16.65
N THR A 134 5.53 -33.46 15.79
CA THR A 134 6.65 -34.34 16.14
C THR A 134 7.96 -33.59 15.94
N LEU A 135 8.78 -33.52 16.99
CA LEU A 135 10.15 -33.04 16.89
C LEU A 135 11.06 -34.20 16.50
N GLN A 136 11.91 -33.98 15.51
CA GLN A 136 12.97 -34.91 15.14
C GLN A 136 14.22 -34.57 15.93
N LEU A 137 14.94 -35.57 16.43
CA LEU A 137 16.17 -35.38 17.19
C LEU A 137 17.28 -36.26 16.64
N ARG A 138 18.50 -35.74 16.75
CA ARG A 138 19.73 -36.46 16.41
C ARG A 138 20.66 -36.50 17.62
N ARG A 139 21.33 -37.63 17.78
CA ARG A 139 22.38 -37.81 18.77
C ARG A 139 23.69 -37.24 18.25
N ASP A 140 24.30 -36.35 19.04
CA ASP A 140 25.64 -35.84 18.86
C ASP A 140 26.59 -36.61 19.77
N ASP A 141 27.23 -37.63 19.20
CA ASP A 141 28.18 -38.49 19.93
C ASP A 141 29.53 -37.81 20.18
N ALA A 142 29.81 -36.69 19.50
CA ALA A 142 31.03 -35.90 19.70
C ALA A 142 30.93 -35.04 20.97
N GLN A 143 29.71 -34.67 21.40
CA GLN A 143 29.47 -33.91 22.61
C GLN A 143 28.87 -34.79 23.71
N ARG A 144 29.62 -34.98 24.81
CA ARG A 144 29.14 -35.71 25.99
C ARG A 144 28.89 -34.78 27.17
N ARG A 145 27.70 -34.84 27.76
CA ARG A 145 27.42 -34.21 29.06
C ARG A 145 27.93 -35.10 30.18
N TYR A 146 28.64 -34.51 31.13
CA TYR A 146 29.25 -35.20 32.26
C TYR A 146 30.20 -36.35 31.85
N GLY A 147 30.81 -36.26 30.67
CA GLY A 147 31.77 -37.24 30.14
C GLY A 147 31.18 -38.57 29.64
N ILE A 148 29.94 -38.90 30.03
CA ILE A 148 29.35 -40.23 29.77
C ILE A 148 28.02 -40.19 29.01
N TYR A 149 27.25 -39.10 29.08
CA TYR A 149 25.94 -39.04 28.43
C TYR A 149 26.03 -38.39 27.06
N PRO A 150 25.52 -39.01 25.99
CA PRO A 150 25.46 -38.37 24.68
C PRO A 150 24.55 -37.13 24.74
N THR A 151 24.81 -36.15 23.88
CA THR A 151 23.94 -34.99 23.73
C THR A 151 22.93 -35.25 22.63
N TRP A 152 21.67 -34.93 22.86
CA TRP A 152 20.64 -34.92 21.81
C TRP A 152 20.39 -33.49 21.37
N ARG A 153 20.03 -33.32 20.09
CA ARG A 153 19.69 -32.04 19.48
C ARG A 153 18.38 -32.18 18.73
N VAL A 154 17.46 -31.25 18.94
CA VAL A 154 16.25 -31.09 18.13
C VAL A 154 16.67 -30.58 16.74
N MET A 155 16.34 -31.32 15.70
CA MET A 155 16.59 -30.95 14.31
C MET A 155 15.55 -29.91 13.89
N VAL A 156 16.00 -28.67 13.68
CA VAL A 156 15.14 -27.53 13.37
C VAL A 156 15.33 -27.16 11.90
N SER A 157 14.28 -27.37 11.11
CA SER A 157 14.26 -26.88 9.72
C SER A 157 13.81 -25.42 9.68
N PRO A 158 14.58 -24.54 9.01
CA PRO A 158 14.20 -23.14 8.85
C PRO A 158 12.82 -22.96 8.21
N ALA A 159 12.15 -21.88 8.60
CA ALA A 159 11.04 -21.33 7.84
C ALA A 159 11.58 -20.32 6.81
N ILE A 160 10.83 -20.09 5.73
CA ILE A 160 11.19 -19.10 4.72
C ILE A 160 10.18 -17.94 4.80
N LEU A 161 10.61 -16.77 5.28
CA LEU A 161 9.82 -15.56 5.16
C LEU A 161 9.89 -15.06 3.72
N ARG A 162 8.71 -14.83 3.13
CA ARG A 162 8.56 -14.27 1.80
C ARG A 162 7.95 -12.88 1.92
N ALA A 163 8.81 -11.87 1.90
CA ALA A 163 8.44 -10.47 2.10
C ALA A 163 8.44 -9.73 0.76
N THR A 164 7.38 -8.98 0.46
CA THR A 164 7.35 -8.10 -0.70
C THR A 164 7.69 -6.68 -0.26
N LEU A 165 8.78 -6.13 -0.79
CA LEU A 165 9.20 -4.76 -0.56
C LEU A 165 8.67 -3.82 -1.65
N PRO A 166 8.03 -2.70 -1.26
CA PRO A 166 7.60 -1.69 -2.21
C PRO A 166 8.80 -0.91 -2.76
N GLU A 167 8.64 -0.30 -3.93
CA GLU A 167 9.63 0.64 -4.47
C GLU A 167 9.93 1.77 -3.47
N GLY A 168 11.21 2.08 -3.29
CA GLY A 168 11.67 3.11 -2.36
C GLY A 168 11.79 2.68 -0.90
N ALA A 169 11.46 1.43 -0.55
CA ALA A 169 11.88 0.87 0.73
C ALA A 169 13.41 0.76 0.79
N SER A 170 14.01 1.06 1.94
CA SER A 170 15.45 0.94 2.14
C SER A 170 15.84 -0.46 2.60
N ASP A 171 15.54 -0.78 3.87
CA ASP A 171 15.99 -2.00 4.52
C ASP A 171 14.82 -2.79 5.10
N LEU A 172 14.88 -4.11 4.92
CA LEU A 172 14.08 -5.08 5.65
C LEU A 172 14.74 -5.35 7.00
N LEU A 173 14.00 -5.15 8.09
CA LEU A 173 14.39 -5.61 9.41
C LEU A 173 13.60 -6.86 9.76
N VAL A 174 14.26 -7.85 10.33
CA VAL A 174 13.59 -8.99 10.97
C VAL A 174 14.09 -9.05 12.40
N ASP A 175 13.18 -8.86 13.35
CA ASP A 175 13.47 -8.78 14.78
C ASP A 175 14.53 -7.71 15.14
N GLY A 176 14.50 -6.59 14.41
CA GLY A 176 15.46 -5.50 14.57
C GLY A 176 16.83 -5.76 13.92
N GLN A 177 17.05 -6.93 13.32
CA GLN A 177 18.27 -7.22 12.55
C GLN A 177 18.08 -6.78 11.09
N ALA A 178 19.02 -6.01 10.57
CA ALA A 178 19.01 -5.60 9.16
C ALA A 178 19.29 -6.78 8.24
N VAL A 179 18.41 -6.98 7.27
CA VAL A 179 18.54 -7.97 6.21
C VAL A 179 18.84 -7.21 4.93
N HIS A 180 20.05 -7.38 4.41
CA HIS A 180 20.41 -6.82 3.11
C HIS A 180 19.63 -7.56 2.02
N VAL A 181 18.70 -6.86 1.41
CA VAL A 181 17.94 -7.26 0.24
C VAL A 181 18.07 -6.17 -0.82
N SER A 182 18.18 -6.55 -2.08
CA SER A 182 18.45 -5.59 -3.16
C SER A 182 17.18 -5.20 -3.89
N GLY A 183 16.78 -3.94 -3.77
CA GLY A 183 15.71 -3.35 -4.56
C GLY A 183 14.31 -3.67 -4.05
N ALA A 184 13.32 -3.36 -4.89
CA ALA A 184 11.93 -3.70 -4.67
C ALA A 184 11.62 -5.11 -5.18
N GLY A 185 10.53 -5.70 -4.69
CA GLY A 185 10.05 -7.00 -5.14
C GLY A 185 9.95 -8.03 -4.03
N GLU A 186 9.85 -9.30 -4.41
CA GLU A 186 9.76 -10.40 -3.46
C GLU A 186 11.14 -10.85 -3.00
N HIS A 187 11.30 -10.99 -1.68
CA HIS A 187 12.54 -11.40 -1.05
C HIS A 187 12.33 -12.62 -0.14
N LYS A 188 13.29 -13.54 -0.14
CA LYS A 188 13.27 -14.75 0.68
C LYS A 188 14.35 -14.75 1.76
N VAL A 189 13.92 -14.85 3.01
CA VAL A 189 14.80 -14.88 4.20
C VAL A 189 14.56 -16.17 4.97
N ALA A 190 15.61 -16.98 5.17
CA ALA A 190 15.52 -18.14 6.05
C ALA A 190 15.59 -17.69 7.51
N VAL A 191 14.60 -18.07 8.30
CA VAL A 191 14.48 -17.75 9.73
C VAL A 191 14.22 -19.01 10.56
N LEU A 192 14.44 -18.91 11.86
CA LEU A 192 14.09 -19.99 12.79
C LEU A 192 12.55 -20.11 12.89
N PRO A 193 11.97 -21.30 13.14
CA PRO A 193 10.51 -21.47 13.15
C PRO A 193 9.89 -20.98 14.47
N VAL A 194 9.97 -19.68 14.72
CA VAL A 194 9.39 -18.94 15.84
C VAL A 194 8.62 -17.72 15.31
N PRO A 195 7.84 -17.00 16.13
CA PRO A 195 7.26 -15.74 15.67
C PRO A 195 8.33 -14.69 15.39
N HIS A 196 8.15 -13.93 14.33
CA HIS A 196 9.05 -12.86 13.90
C HIS A 196 8.31 -11.54 13.78
N ARG A 197 9.00 -10.44 14.04
CA ARG A 197 8.54 -9.09 13.68
C ARG A 197 9.31 -8.62 12.47
N VAL A 198 8.62 -8.50 11.35
CA VAL A 198 9.16 -8.04 10.09
C VAL A 198 8.83 -6.57 9.92
N GLN A 199 9.82 -5.75 9.60
CA GLN A 199 9.65 -4.30 9.48
C GLN A 199 10.35 -3.78 8.24
N ILE A 200 9.81 -2.71 7.68
CA ILE A 200 10.54 -1.84 6.76
C ILE A 200 10.88 -0.57 7.51
N GLN A 201 12.16 -0.19 7.46
CA GLN A 201 12.52 1.14 7.92
C GLN A 201 11.85 2.15 6.99
N GLY A 202 11.11 3.09 7.57
CA GLY A 202 10.52 4.18 6.80
C GLY A 202 11.64 4.94 6.11
N ALA A 203 11.58 5.06 4.79
CA ALA A 203 12.41 5.97 4.04
C ALA A 203 11.85 7.40 4.15
N SER A 204 12.55 8.40 3.60
CA SER A 204 12.04 9.78 3.62
C SER A 204 10.61 9.92 3.07
N LEU A 205 10.22 9.08 2.11
CA LEU A 205 8.91 9.11 1.45
C LEU A 205 7.88 8.12 2.04
N LEU A 206 8.32 7.08 2.76
CA LEU A 206 7.45 5.99 3.24
C LEU A 206 7.42 5.95 4.77
N GLU A 207 6.25 5.68 5.35
CA GLU A 207 6.14 5.40 6.77
C GLU A 207 6.80 4.06 7.11
N ALA A 208 7.43 3.99 8.29
CA ALA A 208 7.92 2.72 8.81
C ALA A 208 6.73 1.78 9.08
N GLN A 209 6.90 0.50 8.77
CA GLN A 209 5.85 -0.50 8.97
C GLN A 209 6.40 -1.70 9.70
N ALA A 210 5.52 -2.38 10.44
CA ALA A 210 5.86 -3.60 11.15
C ALA A 210 4.67 -4.55 11.09
N VAL A 211 4.95 -5.82 10.81
CA VAL A 211 4.00 -6.91 10.84
C VAL A 211 4.60 -8.07 11.60
N ASN A 212 3.76 -8.78 12.37
CA ASN A 212 4.18 -10.00 13.02
C ASN A 212 3.88 -11.16 12.07
N ALA A 213 4.89 -11.99 11.82
CA ALA A 213 4.79 -13.20 11.03
C ALA A 213 4.97 -14.39 11.96
N ASP A 214 3.94 -15.24 12.06
CA ASP A 214 4.07 -16.49 12.82
C ASP A 214 4.71 -17.56 11.94
N ALA A 215 6.02 -17.78 12.10
CA ALA A 215 6.72 -18.87 11.45
C ALA A 215 6.77 -20.14 12.30
N THR A 216 6.08 -20.16 13.45
CA THR A 216 6.07 -21.34 14.31
C THR A 216 5.43 -22.51 13.58
N TYR A 217 6.13 -23.65 13.55
CA TYR A 217 5.69 -24.88 12.87
C TYR A 217 5.58 -24.80 11.33
N SER A 218 6.09 -23.74 10.71
CA SER A 218 6.22 -23.62 9.25
C SER A 218 7.55 -24.21 8.74
N ALA A 219 8.04 -25.26 9.39
CA ALA A 219 9.33 -25.89 9.09
C ALA A 219 9.36 -26.37 7.63
N GLY A 220 10.21 -25.74 6.80
CA GLY A 220 10.27 -26.01 5.35
C GLY A 220 9.17 -25.37 4.50
N SER A 221 8.25 -24.63 5.10
CA SER A 221 7.17 -23.89 4.44
C SER A 221 7.50 -22.41 4.27
N GLU A 222 6.82 -21.76 3.32
CA GLU A 222 6.90 -20.32 3.12
C GLU A 222 5.82 -19.59 3.94
N VAL A 223 6.23 -18.52 4.62
CA VAL A 223 5.35 -17.60 5.35
C VAL A 223 5.31 -16.31 4.55
N LYS A 224 4.16 -16.03 3.92
CA LYS A 224 3.97 -14.78 3.17
C LYS A 224 3.80 -13.61 4.14
N VAL A 225 4.61 -12.58 3.94
CA VAL A 225 4.57 -11.34 4.70
C VAL A 225 4.22 -10.20 3.76
N THR A 226 3.02 -9.66 3.91
CA THR A 226 2.54 -8.51 3.12
C THR A 226 2.74 -7.23 3.92
N LEU A 227 3.61 -6.35 3.45
CA LEU A 227 3.75 -4.98 3.93
C LEU A 227 2.97 -4.08 2.96
N LEU A 228 2.06 -3.26 3.48
CA LEU A 228 1.19 -2.40 2.68
C LEU A 228 1.73 -0.97 2.73
N PRO A 229 2.50 -0.51 1.72
CA PRO A 229 3.20 0.77 1.77
C PRO A 229 2.26 1.94 2.10
N ARG A 230 2.79 2.93 2.83
CA ARG A 230 2.10 4.17 3.18
C ARG A 230 3.07 5.31 3.01
N LEU A 231 2.63 6.39 2.36
CA LEU A 231 3.45 7.60 2.26
C LEU A 231 3.59 8.26 3.62
N SER A 232 4.76 8.79 3.92
CA SER A 232 4.96 9.72 5.03
C SER A 232 4.29 11.08 4.72
N ASN A 233 4.20 11.98 5.71
CA ASN A 233 3.76 13.36 5.45
C ASN A 233 4.61 14.02 4.36
N LEU A 234 5.93 13.87 4.42
CA LEU A 234 6.85 14.39 3.41
C LEU A 234 6.62 13.73 2.04
N GLY A 235 6.36 12.42 2.02
CA GLY A 235 6.01 11.68 0.81
C GLY A 235 4.75 12.21 0.14
N ARG A 236 3.68 12.47 0.92
CA ARG A 236 2.43 13.06 0.41
C ARG A 236 2.63 14.46 -0.17
N GLU A 237 3.37 15.32 0.53
CA GLU A 237 3.67 16.68 0.05
C GLU A 237 4.49 16.65 -1.24
N LYS A 238 5.52 15.79 -1.33
CA LYS A 238 6.31 15.62 -2.56
C LYS A 238 5.47 15.04 -3.71
N ALA A 239 4.56 14.12 -3.43
CA ALA A 239 3.66 13.57 -4.45
C ALA A 239 2.74 14.65 -5.02
N LYS A 240 2.12 15.46 -4.15
CA LYS A 240 1.30 16.59 -4.59
C LYS A 240 2.12 17.60 -5.39
N ALA A 241 3.32 17.94 -4.93
CA ALA A 241 4.21 18.83 -5.67
C ALA A 241 4.55 18.27 -7.08
N ALA A 242 4.82 16.97 -7.21
CA ALA A 242 5.07 16.32 -8.49
C ALA A 242 3.85 16.36 -9.42
N ILE A 243 2.65 16.09 -8.89
CA ILE A 243 1.38 16.17 -9.65
C ILE A 243 1.16 17.61 -10.13
N LYS A 244 1.32 18.60 -9.26
CA LYS A 244 1.17 20.02 -9.60
C LYS A 244 2.15 20.45 -10.69
N ALA A 245 3.41 20.03 -10.59
CA ALA A 245 4.43 20.30 -11.60
C ALA A 245 4.08 19.65 -12.96
N GLN A 246 3.53 18.43 -12.95
CA GLN A 246 3.07 17.78 -14.19
C GLN A 246 1.94 18.56 -14.85
N PHE A 247 0.94 19.02 -14.11
CA PHE A 247 -0.13 19.84 -14.66
C PHE A 247 0.36 21.20 -15.19
N GLN A 248 1.37 21.81 -14.56
CA GLN A 248 2.02 23.00 -15.10
C GLN A 248 2.74 22.71 -16.42
N SER A 249 3.41 21.56 -16.54
CA SER A 249 3.99 21.10 -17.81
C SER A 249 2.91 20.88 -18.86
N CYS A 250 1.79 20.26 -18.51
CA CYS A 250 0.64 20.06 -19.40
C CYS A 250 0.07 21.39 -19.91
N ALA A 251 -0.06 22.40 -19.05
CA ALA A 251 -0.51 23.73 -19.44
C ALA A 251 0.47 24.46 -20.39
N SER A 252 1.75 24.09 -20.40
CA SER A 252 2.72 24.65 -21.35
C SER A 252 2.61 24.07 -22.77
N SER A 253 1.78 23.03 -22.97
CA SER A 253 1.62 22.37 -24.26
C SER A 253 0.89 23.25 -25.27
N THR A 254 1.19 23.02 -26.55
CA THR A 254 0.53 23.67 -27.69
C THR A 254 -0.26 22.66 -28.53
N LEU A 255 -0.62 21.51 -27.97
CA LEU A 255 -1.42 20.47 -28.64
C LEU A 255 -2.84 20.42 -28.04
N THR A 256 -3.83 20.07 -28.84
CA THR A 256 -5.22 19.94 -28.37
C THR A 256 -5.43 18.72 -27.47
N ALA A 257 -4.55 17.71 -27.56
CA ALA A 257 -4.54 16.53 -26.68
C ALA A 257 -3.08 16.06 -26.47
N PRO A 258 -2.33 16.69 -25.56
CA PRO A 258 -0.93 16.36 -25.32
C PRO A 258 -0.76 14.96 -24.71
N THR A 259 0.24 14.20 -25.14
CA THR A 259 0.53 12.87 -24.57
C THR A 259 0.92 12.98 -23.10
N GLY A 260 0.37 12.11 -22.24
CA GLY A 260 0.65 12.09 -20.80
C GLY A 260 -0.02 13.20 -20.00
N CYS A 261 -1.05 13.83 -20.59
CA CYS A 261 -1.80 14.92 -20.03
C CYS A 261 -3.31 14.66 -20.20
N PRO A 262 -4.14 14.95 -19.20
CA PRO A 262 -5.55 14.59 -19.24
C PRO A 262 -6.41 15.60 -20.01
N GLN A 263 -5.89 16.78 -20.36
CA GLN A 263 -6.65 17.76 -21.11
C GLN A 263 -6.80 17.37 -22.58
N HIS A 264 -8.00 17.61 -23.11
CA HIS A 264 -8.32 17.43 -24.52
C HIS A 264 -9.27 18.56 -24.98
N SER A 265 -9.23 18.90 -26.26
CA SER A 265 -10.19 19.79 -26.91
C SER A 265 -10.55 19.27 -28.30
N ASN A 266 -11.82 19.45 -28.67
CA ASN A 266 -12.35 19.08 -30.00
C ASN A 266 -12.22 20.22 -31.03
N THR A 267 -11.53 21.32 -30.69
CA THR A 267 -11.28 22.40 -31.64
C THR A 267 -10.49 21.90 -32.85
N ASN A 268 -10.82 22.43 -34.03
CA ASN A 268 -10.07 22.20 -35.26
C ASN A 268 -8.91 23.19 -35.44
N ALA A 269 -8.68 24.08 -34.47
CA ALA A 269 -7.58 25.02 -34.48
C ALA A 269 -6.22 24.30 -34.41
N ARG A 270 -5.30 24.70 -35.29
CA ARG A 270 -3.94 24.15 -35.35
C ARG A 270 -2.88 25.08 -34.79
N ASN A 271 -3.22 26.35 -34.57
CA ASN A 271 -2.29 27.40 -34.19
C ASN A 271 -2.84 28.22 -33.01
N GLY A 272 -1.94 28.88 -32.28
CA GLY A 272 -2.30 29.77 -31.17
C GLY A 272 -2.89 29.06 -29.96
N LEU A 273 -2.66 27.75 -29.82
CA LEU A 273 -3.14 26.94 -28.70
C LEU A 273 -2.38 27.31 -27.42
N HIS A 274 -3.08 27.80 -26.41
CA HIS A 274 -2.53 28.11 -25.10
C HIS A 274 -3.43 27.57 -24.00
N TRP A 275 -2.91 26.57 -23.27
CA TRP A 275 -3.58 26.03 -22.10
C TRP A 275 -3.23 26.84 -20.85
N GLN A 276 -4.22 27.00 -19.97
CA GLN A 276 -4.04 27.61 -18.65
C GLN A 276 -4.67 26.72 -17.59
N LEU A 277 -3.88 26.38 -16.57
CA LEU A 277 -4.37 25.67 -15.39
C LEU A 277 -5.15 26.63 -14.48
N ILE A 278 -6.34 26.21 -14.07
CA ILE A 278 -7.22 26.96 -13.16
C ILE A 278 -7.17 26.29 -11.78
N GLY A 279 -6.85 27.07 -10.75
CA GLY A 279 -6.77 26.60 -9.37
C GLY A 279 -5.57 25.68 -9.10
N ASP A 280 -5.65 24.93 -7.99
CA ASP A 280 -4.66 23.92 -7.63
C ASP A 280 -5.25 22.52 -7.83
N PRO A 281 -4.77 21.71 -8.79
CA PRO A 281 -5.33 20.37 -9.05
C PRO A 281 -5.11 19.41 -7.88
N THR A 282 -4.26 19.78 -6.92
CA THR A 282 -3.99 18.98 -5.72
C THR A 282 -4.84 19.38 -4.51
N ALA A 283 -5.68 20.41 -4.65
CA ALA A 283 -6.65 20.79 -3.64
C ALA A 283 -7.68 19.66 -3.46
N GLY A 284 -7.63 18.98 -2.31
CA GLY A 284 -8.49 17.81 -2.05
C GLY A 284 -8.04 16.51 -2.73
N ALA A 285 -6.91 16.50 -3.44
CA ALA A 285 -6.38 15.28 -4.02
C ALA A 285 -5.90 14.30 -2.93
N SER A 286 -6.20 13.01 -3.14
CA SER A 286 -5.65 11.91 -2.38
C SER A 286 -4.41 11.36 -3.07
N VAL A 287 -3.47 10.83 -2.28
CA VAL A 287 -2.32 10.07 -2.81
C VAL A 287 -2.15 8.84 -1.93
N ASP A 288 -2.35 7.67 -2.52
CA ASP A 288 -2.29 6.40 -1.81
C ASP A 288 -1.82 5.26 -2.73
N PHE A 289 -1.55 4.10 -2.15
CA PHE A 289 -1.23 2.90 -2.90
C PHE A 289 -2.51 2.13 -3.26
N ASP A 290 -2.60 1.66 -4.51
CA ASP A 290 -3.68 0.77 -4.93
C ASP A 290 -3.48 -0.67 -4.39
N GLN A 291 -4.37 -1.59 -4.78
CA GLN A 291 -4.31 -2.99 -4.33
C GLN A 291 -3.07 -3.74 -4.83
N ASP A 292 -2.50 -3.28 -5.94
CA ASP A 292 -1.30 -3.81 -6.58
C ASP A 292 -0.03 -3.06 -6.11
N GLN A 293 -0.17 -2.16 -5.14
CA GLN A 293 0.89 -1.33 -4.57
C GLN A 293 1.51 -0.32 -5.55
N HIS A 294 0.77 0.11 -6.57
CA HIS A 294 1.14 1.28 -7.36
C HIS A 294 0.74 2.56 -6.62
N LEU A 295 1.61 3.56 -6.63
CA LEU A 295 1.32 4.85 -6.02
C LEU A 295 0.46 5.69 -6.97
N ILE A 296 -0.77 6.02 -6.55
CA ILE A 296 -1.75 6.74 -7.35
C ILE A 296 -2.15 8.04 -6.64
N GLY A 297 -2.12 9.15 -7.39
CA GLY A 297 -2.72 10.42 -7.00
C GLY A 297 -4.07 10.59 -7.68
N SER A 298 -5.15 10.84 -6.95
CA SER A 298 -6.48 11.06 -7.52
C SER A 298 -7.00 12.44 -7.14
N GLY A 299 -7.58 13.16 -8.09
CA GLY A 299 -8.10 14.51 -7.86
C GLY A 299 -8.94 15.01 -9.02
N HIS A 300 -9.19 16.32 -9.07
CA HIS A 300 -9.86 16.96 -10.19
C HIS A 300 -8.98 18.07 -10.75
N PHE A 301 -9.09 18.31 -12.05
CA PHE A 301 -8.39 19.40 -12.72
C PHE A 301 -9.37 20.24 -13.55
N LEU A 302 -8.96 21.46 -13.84
CA LEU A 302 -9.67 22.38 -14.72
C LEU A 302 -8.65 23.21 -15.48
N MET A 303 -8.80 23.23 -16.80
CA MET A 303 -7.97 24.00 -17.70
C MET A 303 -8.83 24.74 -18.72
N THR A 304 -8.39 25.93 -19.09
CA THR A 304 -8.94 26.66 -20.23
C THR A 304 -7.96 26.59 -21.39
N LEU A 305 -8.49 26.55 -22.61
CA LEU A 305 -7.73 26.63 -23.85
C LEU A 305 -8.12 27.93 -24.53
N SER A 306 -7.14 28.76 -24.92
CA SER A 306 -7.34 29.78 -25.94
C SER A 306 -6.71 29.35 -27.26
N TYR A 307 -7.34 29.72 -28.38
CA TYR A 307 -6.91 29.30 -29.71
C TYR A 307 -7.32 30.31 -30.79
N GLN A 308 -6.67 30.26 -31.96
CA GLN A 308 -7.09 31.05 -33.12
C GLN A 308 -7.99 30.21 -34.03
N PRO A 309 -9.29 30.54 -34.19
CA PRO A 309 -10.20 29.78 -35.05
C PRO A 309 -9.76 29.87 -36.52
N PRO A 310 -9.80 28.77 -37.30
CA PRO A 310 -9.30 28.77 -38.67
C PRO A 310 -10.09 29.68 -39.63
N SER A 311 -11.34 29.99 -39.31
CA SER A 311 -12.22 30.83 -40.12
C SER A 311 -12.22 32.31 -39.73
N ARG A 312 -11.46 32.72 -38.69
CA ARG A 312 -11.54 34.07 -38.12
C ARG A 312 -10.16 34.58 -37.71
N GLU A 313 -9.45 35.16 -38.68
CA GLU A 313 -8.15 35.79 -38.44
C GLU A 313 -8.28 36.93 -37.40
N GLY A 314 -7.33 37.00 -36.46
CA GLY A 314 -7.32 38.04 -35.43
C GLY A 314 -8.31 37.85 -34.28
N THR A 315 -9.03 36.72 -34.21
CA THR A 315 -9.90 36.40 -33.07
C THR A 315 -9.35 35.25 -32.24
N THR A 316 -9.66 35.25 -30.95
CA THR A 316 -9.28 34.20 -30.01
C THR A 316 -10.53 33.50 -29.52
N GLY A 317 -10.68 32.21 -29.82
CA GLY A 317 -11.71 31.34 -29.25
C GLY A 317 -11.23 30.67 -27.98
N HIS A 318 -12.18 30.26 -27.16
CA HIS A 318 -11.90 29.59 -25.90
C HIS A 318 -12.62 28.24 -25.81
N ASP A 319 -12.01 27.32 -25.08
CA ASP A 319 -12.58 26.03 -24.71
C ASP A 319 -12.16 25.69 -23.28
N VAL A 320 -12.75 24.64 -22.71
CA VAL A 320 -12.49 24.19 -21.35
C VAL A 320 -12.32 22.69 -21.31
N SER A 321 -11.36 22.21 -20.53
CA SER A 321 -11.15 20.80 -20.24
C SER A 321 -11.04 20.64 -18.74
N GLY A 322 -11.97 19.91 -18.15
CA GLY A 322 -11.98 19.62 -16.72
C GLY A 322 -12.49 18.22 -16.49
N GLY A 323 -12.15 17.65 -15.34
CA GLY A 323 -12.49 16.27 -15.04
C GLY A 323 -11.79 15.75 -13.80
N ALA A 324 -12.18 14.55 -13.39
CA ALA A 324 -11.40 13.73 -12.49
C ALA A 324 -10.13 13.21 -13.20
N TYR A 325 -9.05 13.04 -12.44
CA TYR A 325 -7.80 12.48 -12.95
C TYR A 325 -7.24 11.41 -12.01
N GLN A 326 -6.42 10.52 -12.60
CA GLN A 326 -5.51 9.62 -11.90
C GLN A 326 -4.08 9.89 -12.40
N ALA A 327 -3.20 10.24 -11.47
CA ALA A 327 -1.77 10.39 -11.69
C ALA A 327 -1.07 9.13 -11.20
N HIS A 328 -0.32 8.47 -12.08
CA HIS A 328 0.51 7.33 -11.72
C HIS A 328 1.89 7.84 -11.31
N LEU A 329 2.34 7.46 -10.10
CA LEU A 329 3.60 7.89 -9.53
C LEU A 329 4.53 6.70 -9.33
N GLN A 330 5.82 6.95 -9.54
CA GLN A 330 6.89 6.00 -9.23
C GLN A 330 7.85 6.59 -8.21
N ILE A 331 8.28 5.79 -7.23
CA ILE A 331 9.31 6.17 -6.27
C ILE A 331 10.68 5.76 -6.83
N LYS A 332 11.56 6.74 -7.11
CA LYS A 332 12.94 6.50 -7.54
C LYS A 332 13.90 7.08 -6.51
N GLY A 333 14.38 6.22 -5.61
CA GLY A 333 15.20 6.64 -4.48
C GLY A 333 14.41 7.58 -3.55
N SER A 334 14.88 8.84 -3.42
CA SER A 334 14.21 9.88 -2.62
C SER A 334 13.32 10.82 -3.42
N GLU A 335 13.10 10.52 -4.71
CA GLU A 335 12.30 11.32 -5.63
C GLU A 335 11.01 10.59 -6.03
N LEU A 336 10.01 11.38 -6.37
CA LEU A 336 8.75 10.93 -6.96
C LEU A 336 8.68 11.44 -8.39
N GLN A 337 8.38 10.54 -9.32
CA GLN A 337 8.19 10.86 -10.73
C GLN A 337 6.78 10.52 -11.15
N ILE A 338 6.14 11.40 -11.90
CA ILE A 338 4.87 11.10 -12.56
C ILE A 338 5.17 10.32 -13.84
N THR A 339 4.56 9.16 -13.99
CA THR A 339 4.69 8.32 -15.20
C THR A 339 3.58 8.62 -16.20
N SER A 340 2.35 8.86 -15.73
CA SER A 340 1.23 9.34 -16.53
C SER A 340 0.23 10.12 -15.69
N VAL A 341 -0.59 10.94 -16.35
CA VAL A 341 -1.82 11.51 -15.77
C VAL A 341 -2.93 11.31 -16.78
N ASP A 342 -3.93 10.54 -16.36
CA ASP A 342 -5.03 10.10 -17.20
C ASP A 342 -6.35 10.65 -16.65
N GLN A 343 -7.35 10.85 -17.52
CA GLN A 343 -8.70 11.16 -17.05
C GLN A 343 -9.28 9.94 -16.33
N ALA A 344 -9.87 10.15 -15.16
CA ALA A 344 -10.49 9.11 -14.37
C ALA A 344 -12.01 9.19 -14.46
N GLY A 345 -12.67 8.06 -14.72
CA GLY A 345 -14.15 8.02 -14.84
C GLY A 345 -14.91 7.71 -13.54
N SER A 346 -14.22 7.59 -12.40
CA SER A 346 -14.79 6.95 -11.19
C SER A 346 -14.71 7.77 -9.89
N LEU A 347 -14.28 9.03 -9.94
CA LEU A 347 -14.31 9.88 -8.75
C LEU A 347 -15.70 10.51 -8.56
N PRO A 348 -16.17 10.70 -7.31
CA PRO A 348 -17.41 11.40 -7.06
C PRO A 348 -17.37 12.83 -7.62
N ASN A 349 -18.44 13.24 -8.28
CA ASN A 349 -18.61 14.61 -8.80
C ASN A 349 -18.41 15.64 -7.68
N LEU A 350 -17.77 16.76 -8.02
CA LEU A 350 -17.60 17.85 -7.09
C LEU A 350 -18.92 18.54 -6.75
N ILE A 351 -19.02 18.94 -5.48
CA ILE A 351 -20.14 19.74 -4.99
C ILE A 351 -19.97 21.16 -5.52
N ARG A 352 -21.08 21.76 -5.97
CA ARG A 352 -21.13 23.15 -6.40
C ARG A 352 -20.52 24.07 -5.31
N PRO A 353 -19.55 24.94 -5.65
CA PRO A 353 -19.03 25.93 -4.70
C PRO A 353 -20.14 26.80 -4.13
N SER A 354 -20.25 26.89 -2.80
CA SER A 354 -21.33 27.62 -2.12
C SER A 354 -21.30 29.13 -2.38
N ALA A 355 -20.12 29.69 -2.68
CA ALA A 355 -19.95 31.09 -3.04
C ALA A 355 -20.39 31.42 -4.49
N ALA A 356 -20.56 30.42 -5.34
CA ALA A 356 -20.90 30.58 -6.75
C ALA A 356 -22.43 30.65 -6.92
N SER A 357 -23.00 31.88 -6.90
CA SER A 357 -24.45 32.11 -6.99
C SER A 357 -24.97 32.23 -8.43
N ASP A 358 -26.22 31.82 -8.65
CA ASP A 358 -26.87 31.94 -9.97
C ASP A 358 -26.94 33.40 -10.45
N ASP A 359 -27.21 34.34 -9.54
CA ASP A 359 -27.30 35.76 -9.87
C ASP A 359 -25.97 36.34 -10.36
N ALA A 360 -24.85 35.93 -9.75
CA ALA A 360 -23.53 36.36 -10.19
C ALA A 360 -23.17 35.77 -11.58
N ALA A 361 -23.53 34.50 -11.82
CA ALA A 361 -23.35 33.88 -13.14
C ALA A 361 -24.18 34.62 -14.21
N LYS A 362 -25.47 34.86 -13.94
CA LYS A 362 -26.37 35.58 -14.85
C LYS A 362 -25.90 37.01 -15.11
N ALA A 363 -25.47 37.74 -14.07
CA ALA A 363 -24.94 39.09 -14.23
C ALA A 363 -23.72 39.12 -15.16
N LEU A 364 -22.77 38.20 -14.98
CA LEU A 364 -21.60 38.10 -15.86
C LEU A 364 -21.99 37.79 -17.31
N VAL A 365 -22.94 36.88 -17.53
CA VAL A 365 -23.44 36.55 -18.87
C VAL A 365 -24.16 37.72 -19.53
N LYS A 366 -24.97 38.47 -18.75
CA LYS A 366 -25.64 39.69 -19.23
C LYS A 366 -24.63 40.73 -19.72
N ASP A 367 -23.61 41.01 -18.91
CA ASP A 367 -22.55 41.96 -19.27
C ASP A 367 -21.78 41.51 -20.52
N ALA A 368 -21.53 40.20 -20.66
CA ALA A 368 -20.88 39.64 -21.84
C ALA A 368 -21.74 39.76 -23.10
N LEU A 369 -23.05 39.49 -23.01
CA LEU A 369 -23.97 39.66 -24.15
C LEU A 369 -24.11 41.13 -24.57
N GLN A 370 -24.01 42.08 -23.64
CA GLN A 370 -23.94 43.51 -23.97
C GLN A 370 -22.64 43.86 -24.71
N LYS A 371 -21.51 43.27 -24.32
CA LYS A 371 -20.24 43.41 -25.08
C LYS A 371 -20.35 42.80 -26.47
N CYS A 372 -20.99 41.63 -26.60
CA CYS A 372 -21.30 41.01 -27.88
C CYS A 372 -22.14 41.92 -28.79
N ALA A 373 -23.15 42.60 -28.21
CA ALA A 373 -23.95 43.58 -28.95
C ALA A 373 -23.16 44.83 -29.37
N SER A 374 -22.05 45.12 -28.70
CA SER A 374 -21.19 46.26 -29.06
C SER A 374 -20.16 45.91 -30.14
N ALA A 375 -20.11 44.66 -30.61
CA ALA A 375 -19.15 44.22 -31.60
C ALA A 375 -19.46 44.77 -33.00
N THR A 376 -18.40 45.08 -33.75
CA THR A 376 -18.49 45.63 -35.11
C THR A 376 -18.12 44.62 -36.20
N ILE A 377 -18.24 43.32 -35.89
CA ILE A 377 -18.00 42.21 -36.82
C ILE A 377 -19.19 41.24 -36.81
N VAL A 378 -19.39 40.51 -37.91
CA VAL A 378 -20.58 39.68 -38.10
C VAL A 378 -20.65 38.54 -37.09
N ASN A 379 -19.53 37.85 -36.88
CA ASN A 379 -19.48 36.71 -35.98
C ASN A 379 -18.36 36.94 -34.96
N PRO A 380 -18.62 37.75 -33.91
CA PRO A 380 -17.65 37.92 -32.84
C PRO A 380 -17.38 36.59 -32.15
N THR A 381 -16.18 36.44 -31.63
CA THR A 381 -15.81 35.21 -30.91
C THR A 381 -16.38 35.24 -29.49
N ASP A 382 -16.73 34.06 -28.97
CA ASP A 382 -17.40 33.87 -27.67
C ASP A 382 -18.73 34.60 -27.54
N CYS A 383 -19.41 34.77 -28.67
CA CYS A 383 -20.68 35.45 -28.78
C CYS A 383 -21.68 34.56 -29.54
N PRO A 384 -22.95 34.48 -29.09
CA PRO A 384 -23.89 33.51 -29.65
C PRO A 384 -24.47 33.96 -30.98
N GLN A 385 -24.38 35.26 -31.31
CA GLN A 385 -24.93 35.77 -32.56
C GLN A 385 -24.21 35.15 -33.76
N ASN A 386 -25.03 34.70 -34.69
CA ASN A 386 -24.59 34.08 -35.93
C ASN A 386 -25.50 34.56 -37.06
N THR A 387 -24.95 34.71 -38.26
CA THR A 387 -25.73 34.91 -39.47
C THR A 387 -25.14 34.08 -40.61
N SER A 388 -25.98 33.67 -41.56
CA SER A 388 -25.53 33.00 -42.79
C SER A 388 -24.83 33.93 -43.78
N ARG A 389 -24.61 35.20 -43.42
CA ARG A 389 -24.03 36.21 -44.32
C ARG A 389 -22.51 36.14 -44.33
N ASP A 390 -21.95 36.21 -45.53
CA ASP A 390 -20.51 36.40 -45.71
C ASP A 390 -20.12 37.82 -45.28
N SER A 391 -19.11 37.92 -44.43
CA SER A 391 -18.59 39.19 -43.92
C SER A 391 -17.75 39.99 -44.92
N THR A 392 -17.33 39.40 -46.05
CA THR A 392 -16.38 40.01 -47.00
C THR A 392 -16.80 41.39 -47.55
N ASN A 393 -18.10 41.67 -47.64
CA ASN A 393 -18.62 42.91 -48.24
C ASN A 393 -19.47 43.76 -47.29
N LEU A 394 -19.57 43.39 -46.01
CA LEU A 394 -20.43 44.10 -45.06
C LEU A 394 -19.69 45.29 -44.44
N LYS A 395 -20.36 46.43 -44.37
CA LYS A 395 -19.84 47.66 -43.73
C LYS A 395 -20.79 48.12 -42.64
N ASN A 396 -20.30 49.01 -41.77
CA ASN A 396 -21.11 49.65 -40.72
C ASN A 396 -21.90 48.65 -39.85
N ILE A 397 -21.30 47.50 -39.57
CA ILE A 397 -21.89 46.41 -38.78
C ILE A 397 -22.20 46.92 -37.38
N ARG A 398 -23.46 46.76 -36.96
CA ARG A 398 -23.95 47.09 -35.63
C ARG A 398 -24.88 45.99 -35.13
N TRP A 399 -24.59 45.49 -33.93
CA TRP A 399 -25.48 44.59 -33.23
C TRP A 399 -26.32 45.36 -32.21
N THR A 400 -27.57 44.94 -32.04
CA THR A 400 -28.47 45.46 -31.00
C THR A 400 -29.10 44.29 -30.27
N LEU A 401 -28.90 44.23 -28.95
CA LEU A 401 -29.57 43.29 -28.06
C LEU A 401 -30.96 43.84 -27.69
N ASN A 402 -32.00 43.07 -27.99
CA ASN A 402 -33.38 43.42 -27.72
C ASN A 402 -33.83 42.68 -26.44
N GLY A 403 -34.15 43.43 -25.38
CA GLY A 403 -34.62 42.87 -24.11
C GLY A 403 -33.51 42.41 -23.15
N ASP A 404 -33.90 41.69 -22.10
CA ASP A 404 -32.99 41.16 -21.06
C ASP A 404 -32.73 39.66 -21.27
N PRO A 405 -31.54 39.25 -21.75
CA PRO A 405 -31.29 37.86 -22.15
C PRO A 405 -31.12 36.88 -20.97
N VAL A 406 -31.17 37.36 -19.73
CA VAL A 406 -31.04 36.51 -18.53
C VAL A 406 -32.31 36.42 -17.69
N SER A 407 -33.41 37.02 -18.14
CA SER A 407 -34.67 37.06 -17.39
C SER A 407 -35.28 35.68 -17.14
N ASP A 408 -35.13 34.75 -18.08
CA ASP A 408 -35.61 33.37 -18.05
C ASP A 408 -34.45 32.35 -18.05
N ALA A 409 -33.20 32.82 -17.92
CA ALA A 409 -32.05 31.94 -17.97
C ALA A 409 -31.99 31.01 -16.76
N THR A 410 -31.47 29.81 -16.99
CA THR A 410 -31.22 28.78 -15.96
C THR A 410 -29.72 28.58 -15.79
N VAL A 411 -29.28 28.30 -14.57
CA VAL A 411 -27.88 28.01 -14.26
C VAL A 411 -27.81 26.56 -13.79
N SER A 412 -26.94 25.77 -14.42
CA SER A 412 -26.62 24.41 -14.00
C SER A 412 -25.15 24.27 -13.63
N TRP A 413 -24.85 23.30 -12.77
CA TRP A 413 -23.50 22.93 -12.36
C TRP A 413 -23.20 21.51 -12.82
N ASP A 414 -22.08 21.35 -13.50
CA ASP A 414 -21.50 20.07 -13.87
C ASP A 414 -20.29 19.80 -12.96
N GLY A 415 -20.52 18.98 -11.94
CA GLY A 415 -19.49 18.60 -10.97
C GLY A 415 -18.45 17.61 -11.51
N GLU A 416 -18.70 16.98 -12.65
CA GLU A 416 -17.73 16.10 -13.31
C GLU A 416 -16.66 16.95 -14.02
N HIS A 417 -17.09 17.93 -14.82
CA HIS A 417 -16.20 18.80 -15.60
C HIS A 417 -15.82 20.11 -14.90
N GLN A 418 -16.39 20.39 -13.73
CA GLN A 418 -16.21 21.63 -12.96
C GLN A 418 -16.65 22.90 -13.69
N THR A 419 -17.72 22.81 -14.47
CA THR A 419 -18.23 23.94 -15.26
C THR A 419 -19.64 24.32 -14.87
N PHE A 420 -19.97 25.58 -15.12
CA PHE A 420 -21.34 26.07 -15.06
C PHE A 420 -21.86 26.32 -16.47
N ALA A 421 -23.13 26.04 -16.69
CA ALA A 421 -23.82 26.45 -17.90
C ALA A 421 -24.94 27.43 -17.56
N VAL A 422 -25.00 28.54 -18.28
CA VAL A 422 -26.15 29.45 -18.27
C VAL A 422 -26.85 29.32 -19.60
N ILE A 423 -28.07 28.81 -19.58
CA ILE A 423 -28.89 28.58 -20.77
C ILE A 423 -30.07 29.54 -20.73
N GLY A 424 -30.25 30.32 -21.80
CA GLY A 424 -31.33 31.30 -21.89
C GLY A 424 -31.63 31.71 -23.33
N HIS A 425 -32.64 32.54 -23.49
CA HIS A 425 -33.01 33.10 -24.79
C HIS A 425 -32.41 34.48 -24.98
N TYR A 426 -32.16 34.84 -26.25
CA TYR A 426 -31.72 36.17 -26.60
C TYR A 426 -32.29 36.58 -27.96
N ASP A 427 -32.42 37.89 -28.14
CA ASP A 427 -32.84 38.47 -29.41
C ASP A 427 -31.86 39.56 -29.85
N MET A 428 -31.10 39.30 -30.90
CA MET A 428 -30.15 40.26 -31.46
C MET A 428 -30.47 40.60 -32.91
N THR A 429 -30.52 41.89 -33.19
CA THR A 429 -30.65 42.46 -34.53
C THR A 429 -29.26 42.85 -35.06
N LEU A 430 -28.94 42.48 -36.29
CA LEU A 430 -27.79 42.97 -37.05
C LEU A 430 -28.23 44.03 -38.07
N GLU A 431 -27.60 45.20 -38.01
CA GLU A 431 -27.71 46.25 -39.01
C GLU A 431 -26.35 46.42 -39.72
N TYR A 432 -26.37 46.58 -41.04
CA TYR A 432 -25.15 46.69 -41.87
C TYR A 432 -25.47 47.31 -43.23
N ASP A 433 -24.44 47.73 -43.94
CA ASP A 433 -24.54 48.15 -45.33
C ASP A 433 -23.88 47.11 -46.24
N GLU A 434 -24.60 46.68 -47.28
CA GLU A 434 -24.13 45.74 -48.31
C GLU A 434 -24.36 46.38 -49.69
N LEU A 435 -23.29 46.56 -50.46
CA LEU A 435 -23.33 47.21 -51.79
C LEU A 435 -24.04 48.59 -51.78
N GLY A 436 -23.91 49.34 -50.69
CA GLY A 436 -24.52 50.66 -50.51
C GLY A 436 -25.99 50.66 -50.08
N THR A 437 -26.58 49.48 -49.83
CA THR A 437 -27.93 49.34 -49.29
C THR A 437 -27.86 49.05 -47.79
N HIS A 438 -28.62 49.80 -47.00
CA HIS A 438 -28.79 49.54 -45.58
C HIS A 438 -29.71 48.32 -45.37
N MET A 439 -29.21 47.34 -44.64
CA MET A 439 -29.85 46.05 -44.42
C MET A 439 -30.01 45.81 -42.92
N ARG A 440 -31.08 45.10 -42.58
CA ARG A 440 -31.37 44.67 -41.21
C ARG A 440 -31.76 43.20 -41.22
N THR A 441 -31.16 42.43 -40.32
CA THR A 441 -31.48 41.01 -40.14
C THR A 441 -31.44 40.63 -38.66
N GLN A 442 -31.88 39.41 -38.36
CA GLN A 442 -31.87 38.84 -37.01
C GLN A 442 -30.75 37.82 -36.92
N SER A 443 -30.21 37.62 -35.71
CA SER A 443 -29.40 36.44 -35.41
C SER A 443 -30.16 35.16 -35.80
N SER A 444 -29.49 34.22 -36.46
CA SER A 444 -30.07 32.92 -36.84
C SER A 444 -30.31 32.00 -35.64
N THR A 445 -29.66 32.30 -34.52
CA THR A 445 -29.80 31.61 -33.23
C THR A 445 -30.57 32.51 -32.24
N LYS A 446 -31.42 31.89 -31.42
CA LYS A 446 -32.26 32.55 -30.41
C LYS A 446 -32.10 31.97 -29.00
N LEU A 447 -31.47 30.80 -28.90
CA LEU A 447 -31.09 30.16 -27.65
C LEU A 447 -29.57 30.26 -27.54
N TYR A 448 -29.05 30.49 -26.33
CA TYR A 448 -27.62 30.47 -26.06
C TYR A 448 -27.29 29.54 -24.90
N GLN A 449 -26.04 29.07 -24.88
CA GLN A 449 -25.40 28.46 -23.73
C GLN A 449 -24.08 29.18 -23.46
N ALA A 450 -23.98 29.83 -22.30
CA ALA A 450 -22.73 30.34 -21.79
C ALA A 450 -22.06 29.28 -20.92
N LYS A 451 -20.79 28.99 -21.18
CA LYS A 451 -19.95 28.11 -20.34
C LYS A 451 -19.09 28.98 -19.43
N LEU A 452 -19.12 28.70 -18.13
CA LEU A 452 -18.36 29.43 -17.14
C LEU A 452 -17.59 28.47 -16.25
N ILE A 453 -16.56 29.01 -15.60
CA ILE A 453 -15.80 28.33 -14.55
C ILE A 453 -15.78 29.17 -13.28
N TRP A 454 -15.48 28.54 -12.15
CA TRP A 454 -15.23 29.22 -10.88
C TRP A 454 -13.77 29.04 -10.50
N ASP A 455 -13.03 30.14 -10.35
CA ASP A 455 -11.59 30.09 -10.05
C ASP A 455 -11.25 30.02 -8.56
N GLY A 456 -12.27 29.92 -7.71
CA GLY A 456 -12.18 30.00 -6.25
C GLY A 456 -12.68 31.33 -5.69
N ASN A 457 -12.78 32.37 -6.51
CA ASN A 457 -13.15 33.73 -6.09
C ASN A 457 -14.27 34.35 -6.93
N ALA A 458 -14.25 34.15 -8.25
CA ALA A 458 -15.24 34.71 -9.16
C ALA A 458 -15.55 33.76 -10.34
N TYR A 459 -16.68 34.04 -11.01
CA TYR A 459 -16.95 33.41 -12.29
C TYR A 459 -16.02 33.97 -13.37
N GLN A 460 -15.53 33.08 -14.23
CA GLN A 460 -14.89 33.45 -15.49
C GLN A 460 -15.73 32.90 -16.63
N LEU A 461 -16.03 33.76 -17.60
CA LEU A 461 -16.72 33.36 -18.82
C LEU A 461 -15.70 32.70 -19.75
N ILE A 462 -16.01 31.49 -20.21
CA ILE A 462 -15.20 30.80 -21.23
C ILE A 462 -15.72 31.20 -22.60
N THR A 463 -16.99 30.88 -22.87
CA THR A 463 -17.58 31.14 -24.18
C THR A 463 -19.10 31.25 -24.09
N ILE A 464 -19.71 31.91 -25.07
CA ILE A 464 -21.16 31.93 -25.28
C ILE A 464 -21.45 31.42 -26.69
N GLU A 465 -22.14 30.29 -26.76
CA GLU A 465 -22.46 29.62 -28.02
C GLU A 465 -23.95 29.79 -28.33
N GLY A 466 -24.28 30.07 -29.59
CA GLY A 466 -25.65 30.05 -30.08
C GLY A 466 -26.07 28.62 -30.37
N LEU A 467 -27.20 28.18 -29.81
CA LEU A 467 -27.76 26.86 -30.03
C LEU A 467 -28.76 26.91 -31.20
N LEU A 468 -28.63 25.95 -32.12
CA LEU A 468 -29.62 25.76 -33.18
C LEU A 468 -30.89 25.17 -32.55
N SER A 469 -32.02 25.86 -32.76
CA SER A 469 -33.35 25.47 -32.28
C SER A 469 -33.96 24.32 -33.08
#